data_AF-A0A8T4D4V1-F1
#
_entry.id   AF-A0A8T4D4V1-F1
#
_cell.length_a   1.000
_cell.length_b   1.000
_cell.length_c   1.000
_cell.angle_alpha   90.00
_cell.angle_beta   90.00
_cell.angle_gamma   90.00
#
_symmetry.space_group_name_H-M   'P 1'
#
loop_
_entity.id
_entity.type
_entity.pdbx_description
1 polymer ?
#
loop_
_entity_poly.entity_id
_entity_poly.type
_entity_poly.pdbx_seq_one_letter_code
_entity_poly.pdbx_strand_id
1 'polypeptide(L)'
;MKLTAELVPSTVWFSSLYRLLPREVWNRLREDIIRENGRKCQICGETEGTMNLHERWHYDDLTNVQKLEGFILLCRMCHNVKHIGLTGILADEGKLDYNEVIRHFCKVNNCSEKEFEEHVNNAFIVWKKRSQRQWTQDFGEYEKYLKK
;
A
#
# COMPACT_ATOMS: atom_id res chain seq x y z
N MET A 1 -10.54 -5.45 10.16
CA MET A 1 -9.08 -5.59 10.29
C MET A 1 -8.43 -4.21 10.19
N LYS A 2 -7.38 -3.95 10.97
CA LYS A 2 -6.65 -2.67 11.02
C LYS A 2 -5.62 -2.56 9.89
N LEU A 3 -4.89 -3.64 9.63
CA LEU A 3 -3.92 -3.78 8.56
C LEU A 3 -4.46 -4.76 7.52
N THR A 4 -4.42 -4.37 6.25
CA THR A 4 -4.95 -5.16 5.13
C THR A 4 -3.98 -5.12 3.96
N ALA A 5 -3.89 -6.23 3.23
CA ALA A 5 -3.22 -6.29 1.93
C ALA A 5 -3.96 -5.45 0.86
N GLU A 6 -3.19 -4.79 0.00
CA GLU A 6 -3.68 -3.90 -1.06
C GLU A 6 -2.98 -4.25 -2.38
N LEU A 7 -3.65 -5.07 -3.19
CA LEU A 7 -3.18 -5.42 -4.53
C LEU A 7 -3.71 -4.43 -5.56
N VAL A 8 -2.82 -3.82 -6.32
CA VAL A 8 -3.16 -2.87 -7.39
C VAL A 8 -3.53 -3.66 -8.66
N PRO A 9 -4.69 -3.37 -9.31
CA PRO A 9 -5.06 -4.03 -10.56
C PRO A 9 -3.97 -3.90 -11.63
N SER A 10 -3.75 -4.97 -12.41
CA SER A 10 -2.63 -5.01 -13.35
C SER A 10 -2.67 -3.93 -14.43
N THR A 11 -3.87 -3.44 -14.78
CA THR A 11 -4.06 -2.42 -15.84
C THR A 11 -3.67 -1.00 -15.40
N VAL A 12 -3.51 -0.76 -14.10
CA VAL A 12 -3.02 0.51 -13.52
C VAL A 12 -1.73 0.32 -12.73
N TRP A 13 -1.09 -0.83 -12.90
CA TRP A 13 0.25 -1.08 -12.38
C TRP A 13 1.21 -0.08 -13.07
N PHE A 14 2.10 0.56 -12.30
CA PHE A 14 3.15 1.53 -12.71
C PHE A 14 2.83 3.03 -12.69
N SER A 15 1.61 3.43 -12.34
CA SER A 15 1.22 4.84 -12.31
C SER A 15 1.10 5.42 -10.89
N SER A 16 1.98 5.02 -9.98
CA SER A 16 2.06 5.64 -8.65
C SER A 16 2.73 7.02 -8.73
N LEU A 17 2.32 7.96 -7.90
CA LEU A 17 3.01 9.24 -7.74
C LEU A 17 4.48 9.04 -7.33
N TYR A 18 4.80 7.97 -6.60
CA TYR A 18 6.19 7.59 -6.31
C TYR A 18 7.04 7.44 -7.58
N ARG A 19 6.45 6.98 -8.69
CA ARG A 19 7.13 6.81 -9.98
C ARG A 19 7.01 8.06 -10.86
N LEU A 20 5.89 8.77 -10.77
CA LEU A 20 5.60 9.93 -11.62
C LEU A 20 6.28 11.22 -11.15
N LEU A 21 6.58 11.34 -9.86
CA LEU A 21 7.17 12.54 -9.27
C LEU A 21 8.70 12.41 -9.15
N PRO A 22 9.44 13.54 -9.26
CA PRO A 22 10.84 13.57 -8.84
C PRO A 22 10.98 13.12 -7.39
N ARG A 23 12.08 12.43 -7.07
CA ARG A 23 12.29 11.83 -5.75
C ARG A 23 12.27 12.87 -4.63
N GLU A 24 12.73 14.08 -4.93
CA GLU A 24 12.75 15.23 -4.03
C GLU A 24 11.33 15.69 -3.68
N VAL A 25 10.40 15.66 -4.65
CA VAL A 25 8.99 16.00 -4.42
C VAL A 25 8.33 14.94 -3.55
N TRP A 26 8.53 13.66 -3.87
CA TRP A 26 8.01 12.56 -3.06
C TRP A 26 8.54 12.58 -1.62
N ASN A 27 9.84 12.83 -1.45
CA ASN A 27 10.45 12.93 -0.13
C ASN A 27 9.89 14.14 0.65
N ARG A 28 9.63 15.28 0.00
CA ARG A 28 8.99 16.43 0.66
C ARG A 28 7.58 16.09 1.16
N LEU A 29 6.76 15.44 0.32
CA LEU A 29 5.42 14.97 0.73
C LEU A 29 5.51 14.06 1.96
N ARG A 30 6.48 13.15 1.99
CA ARG A 30 6.72 12.27 3.13
C ARG A 30 7.09 13.05 4.40
N GLU A 31 8.01 14.01 4.29
CA GLU A 31 8.45 14.83 5.42
C GLU A 31 7.35 15.76 5.95
N ASP A 32 6.50 16.30 5.07
CA ASP A 32 5.33 17.09 5.47
C ASP A 32 4.36 16.26 6.31
N ILE A 33 4.06 15.03 5.87
CA ILE A 33 3.20 14.11 6.61
C ILE A 33 3.82 13.70 7.95
N ILE A 34 5.14 13.50 8.01
CA ILE A 34 5.86 13.23 9.26
C ILE A 34 5.77 14.42 10.21
N ARG A 35 5.91 15.64 9.71
CA ARG A 35 5.81 16.86 10.51
C ARG A 35 4.41 17.05 11.10
N GLU A 36 3.38 16.70 10.34
CA GLU A 36 1.97 16.82 10.76
C GLU A 36 1.54 15.71 11.74
N ASN A 37 1.97 14.47 11.52
CA ASN A 37 1.44 13.29 12.23
C ASN A 37 2.41 12.67 13.23
N GLY A 38 3.65 13.17 13.26
CA GLY A 38 4.77 12.55 13.96
C GLY A 38 5.35 11.36 13.19
N ARG A 39 6.61 11.02 13.51
CA ARG A 39 7.35 9.91 12.88
C ARG A 39 6.94 8.56 13.48
N LYS A 40 5.73 8.10 13.16
CA LYS A 40 5.19 6.80 13.59
C LYS A 40 4.35 6.15 12.50
N CYS A 41 4.33 4.82 12.47
CA CYS A 41 3.42 4.09 11.61
C CYS A 41 1.97 4.38 12.01
N GLN A 42 1.17 4.90 11.08
CA GLN A 42 -0.23 5.25 11.30
C GLN A 42 -1.15 4.02 11.40
N ILE A 43 -0.62 2.82 11.13
CA ILE A 43 -1.31 1.54 11.37
C ILE A 43 -0.86 0.94 12.70
N CYS A 44 0.37 0.42 12.83
CA CYS A 44 0.75 -0.35 14.01
C CYS A 44 1.31 0.49 15.17
N GLY A 45 1.60 1.78 14.96
CA GLY A 45 2.20 2.66 15.97
C GLY A 45 3.72 2.54 16.12
N GLU A 46 4.38 1.71 15.31
CA GLU A 46 5.85 1.56 15.33
C GLU A 46 6.55 2.89 15.06
N THR A 47 7.61 3.18 15.81
CA THR A 47 8.42 4.40 15.68
C THR A 47 9.81 4.12 15.14
N GLU A 48 10.25 2.88 15.18
CA GLU A 48 11.59 2.47 14.76
C GLU A 48 11.70 2.20 13.26
N GLY A 49 12.90 2.40 12.72
CA GLY A 49 13.21 2.15 11.32
C GLY A 49 12.64 3.17 10.34
N THR A 50 12.76 2.89 9.04
CA THR A 50 12.33 3.79 7.97
C THR A 50 10.81 3.81 7.83
N MET A 51 10.25 5.01 7.84
CA MET A 51 8.84 5.24 7.56
C MET A 51 8.63 5.44 6.06
N ASN A 52 7.79 4.60 5.46
CA ASN A 52 7.45 4.62 4.05
C ASN A 52 6.18 5.42 3.85
N LEU A 53 6.16 6.26 2.83
CA LEU A 53 4.94 6.91 2.38
C LEU A 53 4.19 5.93 1.47
N HIS A 54 2.92 5.65 1.79
CA HIS A 54 2.05 4.77 1.02
C HIS A 54 0.87 5.55 0.48
N GLU A 55 0.51 5.31 -0.78
CA GLU A 55 -0.65 5.93 -1.42
C GLU A 55 -1.94 5.23 -1.00
N ARG A 56 -2.95 6.01 -0.60
CA ARG A 56 -4.28 5.50 -0.27
C ARG A 56 -5.20 5.67 -1.47
N TRP A 57 -5.61 4.55 -2.05
CA TRP A 57 -6.45 4.51 -3.23
C TRP A 57 -7.87 4.04 -2.92
N HIS A 58 -8.86 4.76 -3.42
CA HIS A 58 -10.24 4.32 -3.53
C HIS A 58 -10.49 3.67 -4.89
N TYR A 59 -11.31 2.62 -4.93
CA TYR A 59 -11.64 1.91 -6.16
C TYR A 59 -13.15 1.87 -6.32
N ASP A 60 -13.66 2.60 -7.31
CA ASP A 60 -15.04 2.50 -7.75
C ASP A 60 -15.13 1.40 -8.82
N ASP A 61 -15.60 0.22 -8.41
CA ASP A 61 -15.78 -0.94 -9.30
C ASP A 61 -16.97 -0.81 -10.27
N LEU A 62 -17.83 0.21 -10.14
CA LEU A 62 -18.94 0.46 -11.07
C LEU A 62 -18.46 1.29 -12.26
N THR A 63 -17.72 2.37 -11.99
CA THR A 63 -17.19 3.27 -13.01
C THR A 63 -15.76 2.92 -13.45
N ASN A 64 -15.11 1.97 -12.75
CA ASN A 64 -13.71 1.60 -12.90
C ASN A 64 -12.77 2.81 -12.73
N VAL A 65 -13.02 3.63 -11.71
CA VAL A 65 -12.17 4.76 -11.34
C VAL A 65 -11.35 4.41 -10.10
N GLN A 66 -10.02 4.55 -10.23
CA GLN A 66 -9.08 4.46 -9.11
C GLN A 66 -8.71 5.88 -8.70
N LYS A 67 -9.16 6.32 -7.51
CA LYS A 67 -8.96 7.67 -7.03
C LYS A 67 -7.95 7.74 -5.89
N LEU A 68 -6.96 8.63 -5.98
CA LEU A 68 -6.02 8.88 -4.90
C LEU A 68 -6.70 9.73 -3.82
N GLU A 69 -6.88 9.16 -2.63
CA GLU A 69 -7.47 9.85 -1.48
C GLU A 69 -6.42 10.52 -0.59
N GLY A 70 -5.16 10.14 -0.74
CA GLY A 70 -4.04 10.74 -0.03
C GLY A 70 -2.98 9.72 0.32
N PHE A 71 -2.34 9.92 1.46
CA PHE A 71 -1.21 9.09 1.85
C PHE A 71 -1.30 8.63 3.30
N ILE A 72 -0.52 7.60 3.62
CA ILE A 72 -0.36 7.08 4.96
C ILE A 72 1.09 6.68 5.20
N LEU A 73 1.59 7.01 6.38
CA LEU A 73 2.94 6.70 6.81
C LEU A 73 3.00 5.32 7.46
N LEU A 74 3.81 4.41 6.91
CA LEU A 74 3.87 3.01 7.31
C LEU A 74 5.28 2.56 7.68
N CYS A 75 5.41 1.74 8.73
CA CYS A 75 6.67 1.02 8.96
C CYS A 75 6.89 -0.02 7.83
N ARG A 76 8.12 -0.54 7.74
CA ARG A 76 8.49 -1.55 6.74
C ARG A 76 7.53 -2.75 6.70
N MET A 77 7.12 -3.28 7.85
CA MET A 77 6.26 -4.48 7.91
C MET A 77 4.82 -4.19 7.47
N CYS A 78 4.21 -3.09 7.94
CA CYS A 78 2.90 -2.66 7.46
C CYS A 78 2.92 -2.39 5.94
N HIS A 79 3.99 -1.77 5.44
CA HIS A 79 4.16 -1.50 4.01
C HIS A 79 4.30 -2.80 3.18
N ASN A 80 5.06 -3.78 3.68
CA ASN A 80 5.16 -5.10 3.06
C ASN A 80 3.80 -5.81 2.99
N VAL A 81 2.98 -5.73 4.05
CA VAL A 81 1.62 -6.27 4.01
C VAL A 81 0.78 -5.56 2.95
N LYS A 82 0.82 -4.22 2.87
CA LYS A 82 0.09 -3.49 1.84
C LYS A 82 0.47 -4.01 0.46
N HIS A 83 1.76 -4.21 0.20
CA HIS A 83 2.27 -4.77 -1.05
C HIS A 83 2.45 -6.30 -1.02
N ILE A 84 1.46 -7.06 -0.53
CA ILE A 84 1.63 -8.50 -0.29
C ILE A 84 2.08 -9.30 -1.52
N GLY A 85 1.63 -8.92 -2.72
CA GLY A 85 2.02 -9.57 -3.97
C GLY A 85 3.51 -9.43 -4.27
N LEU A 86 4.08 -8.22 -4.11
CA LEU A 86 5.52 -7.99 -4.25
C LEU A 86 6.29 -8.67 -3.11
N THR A 87 5.75 -8.62 -1.90
CA THR A 87 6.36 -9.24 -0.72
C THR A 87 6.51 -10.76 -0.90
N GLY A 88 5.51 -11.44 -1.51
CA GLY A 88 5.61 -12.85 -1.87
C GLY A 88 6.76 -13.13 -2.83
N ILE A 89 6.87 -12.36 -3.93
CA ILE A 89 7.96 -12.51 -4.91
C ILE A 89 9.33 -12.35 -4.23
N LEU A 90 9.49 -11.34 -3.39
CA LEU A 90 10.75 -11.10 -2.68
C LEU A 90 11.07 -12.22 -1.66
N ALA A 91 10.06 -12.85 -1.07
CA ALA A 91 10.25 -14.00 -0.19
C ALA A 91 10.72 -15.23 -0.97
N ASP A 92 10.11 -15.49 -2.13
CA ASP A 92 10.51 -16.59 -3.02
C ASP A 92 11.96 -16.42 -3.52
N GLU A 93 12.41 -15.17 -3.71
CA GLU A 93 13.80 -14.83 -4.03
C GLU A 93 14.76 -14.86 -2.82
N GLY A 94 14.27 -15.19 -1.62
CA GLY A 94 15.07 -15.22 -0.39
C GLY A 94 15.49 -13.84 0.13
N LYS A 95 14.86 -12.75 -0.33
CA LYS A 95 15.19 -11.37 0.03
C LYS A 95 14.45 -10.88 1.29
N LEU A 96 13.46 -11.60 1.77
CA LEU A 96 12.76 -11.35 3.04
C LEU A 96 12.14 -12.63 3.62
N ASP A 97 11.92 -12.67 4.94
CA ASP A 97 11.16 -13.74 5.60
C ASP A 97 9.66 -13.42 5.56
N TYR A 98 8.89 -14.21 4.81
CA TYR A 98 7.44 -14.04 4.72
C TYR A 98 6.77 -14.28 6.08
N ASN A 99 7.31 -15.15 6.93
CA ASN A 99 6.74 -15.45 8.23
C ASN A 99 6.79 -14.23 9.18
N GLU A 100 7.78 -13.34 9.05
CA GLU A 100 7.80 -12.08 9.79
C GLU A 100 6.61 -11.18 9.42
N VAL A 101 6.23 -11.18 8.14
CA VAL A 101 5.10 -10.40 7.63
C VAL A 101 3.79 -10.98 8.15
N ILE A 102 3.64 -12.31 8.16
CA ILE A 102 2.48 -13.00 8.76
C ILE A 102 2.37 -12.67 10.25
N ARG A 103 3.45 -12.89 11.02
CA ARG A 103 3.49 -12.59 12.46
C ARG A 103 3.12 -11.13 12.75
N HIS A 104 3.63 -10.19 11.95
CA HIS A 104 3.31 -8.78 12.09
C HIS A 104 1.82 -8.51 11.81
N PHE A 105 1.27 -9.07 10.73
CA PHE A 105 -0.16 -8.94 10.42
C PHE A 105 -1.04 -9.45 11.56
N CYS A 106 -0.76 -10.68 12.02
CA CYS A 106 -1.49 -11.33 13.10
C CYS A 106 -1.44 -10.50 14.39
N LYS A 107 -0.26 -9.98 14.76
CA LYS A 107 -0.09 -9.08 15.92
C LYS A 107 -0.91 -7.79 15.79
N VAL A 108 -0.85 -7.13 14.63
CA VAL A 108 -1.53 -5.83 14.41
C VAL A 108 -3.04 -5.97 14.36
N ASN A 109 -3.54 -7.09 13.83
CA ASN A 109 -4.96 -7.35 13.69
C ASN A 109 -5.57 -8.17 14.82
N ASN A 110 -4.74 -8.71 15.73
CA ASN A 110 -5.16 -9.69 16.73
C ASN A 110 -5.93 -10.88 16.10
N CYS A 111 -5.33 -11.51 15.10
CA CYS A 111 -5.92 -12.62 14.34
C CYS A 111 -4.92 -13.76 14.15
N SER A 112 -5.43 -14.93 13.77
CA SER A 112 -4.66 -16.14 13.47
C SER A 112 -4.01 -16.10 12.09
N GLU A 113 -3.03 -16.99 11.86
CA GLU A 113 -2.40 -17.16 10.55
C GLU A 113 -3.41 -17.64 9.49
N LYS A 114 -4.38 -18.47 9.89
CA LYS A 114 -5.48 -18.90 9.01
C LYS A 114 -6.32 -17.72 8.50
N GLU A 115 -6.66 -16.78 9.39
CA GLU A 115 -7.38 -15.56 8.99
C GLU A 115 -6.54 -14.66 8.08
N PHE A 116 -5.21 -14.65 8.25
CA PHE A 116 -4.31 -13.99 7.30
C PHE A 116 -4.35 -14.65 5.92
N GLU A 117 -4.26 -15.97 5.85
CA GLU A 117 -4.33 -16.71 4.57
C GLU A 117 -5.66 -16.46 3.86
N GLU A 118 -6.78 -16.54 4.59
CA GLU A 118 -8.11 -16.21 4.07
C GLU A 118 -8.18 -14.76 3.56
N HIS A 119 -7.63 -13.81 4.32
CA HIS A 119 -7.55 -12.40 3.92
C HIS A 119 -6.76 -12.22 2.60
N VAL A 120 -5.58 -12.84 2.50
CA VAL A 120 -4.72 -12.74 1.31
C VAL A 120 -5.39 -13.40 0.11
N ASN A 121 -5.98 -14.58 0.27
CA ASN A 121 -6.72 -15.27 -0.79
C ASN A 121 -7.88 -14.41 -1.32
N ASN A 122 -8.67 -13.81 -0.43
CA ASN A 122 -9.73 -12.89 -0.82
C ASN A 122 -9.20 -11.66 -1.56
N ALA A 123 -8.08 -11.09 -1.12
CA ALA A 123 -7.44 -9.98 -1.80
C ALA A 123 -7.02 -10.35 -3.24
N PHE A 124 -6.45 -11.55 -3.45
CA PHE A 124 -6.09 -12.02 -4.79
C PHE A 124 -7.30 -12.31 -5.69
N ILE A 125 -8.42 -12.80 -5.12
CA ILE A 125 -9.68 -12.97 -5.86
C ILE A 125 -10.18 -11.61 -6.38
N VAL A 126 -10.23 -10.60 -5.51
CA VAL A 126 -10.62 -9.23 -5.89
C VAL A 126 -9.66 -8.66 -6.93
N TRP A 127 -8.36 -8.79 -6.70
CA TRP A 127 -7.34 -8.34 -7.65
C TRP A 127 -7.50 -8.97 -9.03
N LYS A 128 -7.74 -10.29 -9.10
CA LYS A 128 -7.95 -11.00 -10.37
C LYS A 128 -9.16 -10.45 -11.12
N LYS A 129 -10.28 -10.20 -10.41
CA LYS A 129 -11.49 -9.60 -10.99
C LYS A 129 -11.22 -8.17 -11.50
N ARG A 130 -10.57 -7.33 -10.69
CA ARG A 130 -10.28 -5.94 -11.06
C ARG A 130 -9.30 -5.84 -12.23
N SER A 131 -8.34 -6.75 -12.30
CA SER A 131 -7.32 -6.81 -13.36
C SER A 131 -7.89 -7.20 -14.74
N GLN A 132 -9.15 -7.60 -14.83
CA GLN A 132 -9.85 -7.87 -16.10
C GLN A 132 -10.47 -6.61 -16.72
N ARG A 133 -10.35 -5.45 -16.07
CA ARG A 133 -11.00 -4.21 -16.47
C ARG A 133 -9.97 -3.11 -16.71
N GLN A 134 -10.28 -2.21 -17.63
CA GLN A 134 -9.55 -0.96 -17.76
C GLN A 134 -9.99 0.01 -16.68
N TRP A 135 -9.02 0.64 -16.02
CA TRP A 135 -9.24 1.57 -14.93
C TRP A 135 -8.78 2.96 -15.36
N THR A 136 -9.55 3.98 -15.00
CA THR A 136 -9.14 5.38 -15.11
C THR A 136 -8.57 5.84 -13.78
N GLN A 137 -7.42 6.49 -13.79
CA GLN A 137 -6.84 7.06 -12.58
C GLN A 137 -7.23 8.51 -12.39
N ASP A 138 -7.67 8.83 -11.18
CA ASP A 138 -7.98 10.18 -10.71
C ASP A 138 -7.01 10.50 -9.56
N PHE A 139 -6.05 11.40 -9.77
CA PHE A 139 -5.13 11.81 -8.71
C PHE A 139 -5.73 12.87 -7.78
N GLY A 140 -6.98 13.29 -8.00
CA GLY A 140 -7.68 14.27 -7.19
C GLY A 140 -6.90 15.57 -7.02
N GLU A 141 -6.81 16.05 -5.78
CA GLU A 141 -6.05 17.27 -5.47
C GLU A 141 -4.53 17.13 -5.70
N TYR A 142 -4.02 15.91 -5.81
CA TYR A 142 -2.60 15.62 -6.01
C TYR A 142 -2.17 15.75 -7.47
N GLU A 143 -3.12 15.94 -8.41
CA GLU A 143 -2.81 16.31 -9.79
C GLU A 143 -1.93 17.56 -9.89
N LYS A 144 -2.00 18.47 -8.92
CA LYS A 144 -1.16 19.67 -8.85
C LYS A 144 0.34 19.36 -8.83
N TYR A 145 0.74 18.17 -8.40
CA TYR A 145 2.14 17.73 -8.41
C TYR A 145 2.57 17.14 -9.77
N LEU A 146 1.61 16.76 -10.62
CA LEU A 146 1.85 16.18 -11.95
C LEU A 146 1.87 17.26 -13.05
N LYS A 147 1.10 18.33 -12.87
CA LYS A 147 1.03 19.46 -13.81
C LYS A 147 2.33 20.26 -13.72
N LYS A 148 3.12 20.24 -14.80
CA LYS A 148 4.27 21.14 -15.01
C LYS A 148 3.81 22.53 -15.39
#